data_AF-A0A7J8N8Q9-F1
#
_entry.id   AF-A0A7J8N8Q9-F1
#
_cell.length_a   1.000
_cell.length_b   1.000
_cell.length_c   1.000
_cell.angle_alpha   90.00
_cell.angle_beta   90.00
_cell.angle_gamma   90.00
#
_symmetry.space_group_name_H-M   'P 1'
#
loop_
_entity.id
_entity.type
_entity.pdbx_description
1 polymer ?
#
loop_
_entity_poly.entity_id
_entity_poly.type
_entity_poly.pdbx_seq_one_letter_code
_entity_poly.pdbx_strand_id
1 'polypeptide(L)'
;YRFDGGKNPVFDFKEGLDSLRVNPGLSAYAEDLAGAGYSLKELLEFARRKVPKKQWGETEIRLMATAGMRLLDDEVQERILEQCRKVLRVSGFKFRDDWASVITGSDEGVYAWVVANYVLGTLGGNPLHTTGIIELGGASA
;
A
#
# COMPACT_ATOMS: atom_id res chain seq x y z
N TYR A 1 22.09 -1.98 -5.25
CA TYR A 1 22.49 -2.10 -3.83
C TYR A 1 24.01 -2.10 -3.77
N ARG A 2 24.58 -1.51 -2.72
CA ARG A 2 26.03 -1.53 -2.44
C ARG A 2 26.22 -2.11 -1.04
N PHE A 3 27.42 -2.52 -0.68
CA PHE A 3 27.74 -2.87 0.69
C PHE A 3 28.57 -1.73 1.29
N ASP A 4 28.28 -1.33 2.53
CA ASP A 4 29.13 -0.37 3.25
C ASP A 4 30.49 -1.02 3.61
N GLY A 5 31.40 -0.22 4.17
CA GLY A 5 32.71 -0.70 4.63
C GLY A 5 32.65 -1.81 5.70
N GLY A 6 31.46 -2.11 6.24
CA GLY A 6 31.17 -3.19 7.17
C GLY A 6 30.47 -4.41 6.54
N LYS A 7 30.31 -4.47 5.21
CA LYS A 7 29.55 -5.51 4.48
C LYS A 7 28.05 -5.51 4.77
N ASN A 8 27.48 -4.42 5.28
CA ASN A 8 26.03 -4.30 5.39
C ASN A 8 25.45 -3.86 4.05
N PRO A 9 24.37 -4.49 3.57
CA PRO A 9 23.72 -4.05 2.34
C PRO A 9 23.07 -2.67 2.54
N VAL A 10 23.47 -1.73 1.69
CA VAL A 10 22.94 -0.37 1.57
C VAL A 10 22.08 -0.30 0.31
N PHE A 11 20.81 0.07 0.50
CA PHE A 11 19.85 0.23 -0.55
C PHE A 11 19.64 1.73 -0.82
N ASP A 12 19.97 2.15 -2.04
CA ASP A 12 19.67 3.49 -2.53
C ASP A 12 18.38 3.41 -3.35
N PHE A 13 17.27 3.84 -2.76
CA PHE A 13 15.95 3.86 -3.39
C PHE A 13 15.70 5.14 -4.20
N LYS A 14 16.70 6.02 -4.37
CA LYS A 14 16.51 7.36 -4.97
C LYS A 14 16.42 7.39 -6.49
N GLU A 15 16.89 6.37 -7.20
CA GLU A 15 16.82 6.34 -8.67
C GLU A 15 15.64 5.46 -9.15
N GLY A 16 14.61 6.09 -9.71
CA GLY A 16 13.56 5.42 -10.50
C GLY A 16 12.22 5.12 -9.79
N LEU A 17 12.04 5.50 -8.53
CA LEU A 17 10.78 5.30 -7.80
C LEU A 17 9.98 6.61 -7.70
N ASP A 18 9.24 6.93 -8.77
CA ASP A 18 8.24 7.98 -8.69
C ASP A 18 7.08 7.53 -7.81
N SER A 19 6.68 8.36 -6.85
CA SER A 19 5.51 8.15 -6.00
C SER A 19 4.68 9.43 -5.92
N LEU A 20 3.36 9.28 -5.75
CA LEU A 20 2.44 10.39 -5.55
C LEU A 20 1.68 10.19 -4.24
N ARG A 21 1.54 11.27 -3.48
CA ARG A 21 0.75 11.31 -2.25
C ARG A 21 -0.28 12.43 -2.34
N VAL A 22 -1.51 12.11 -1.96
CA VAL A 22 -2.63 13.07 -1.85
C VAL A 22 -3.02 13.26 -0.38
N ASN A 23 -3.62 14.40 -0.05
CA ASN A 23 -4.18 14.69 1.26
C ASN A 23 -5.57 15.34 1.09
N PRO A 24 -6.50 15.20 2.06
CA PRO A 24 -6.37 14.41 3.29
C PRO A 24 -6.48 12.89 3.06
N GLY A 25 -6.14 12.10 4.09
CA GLY A 25 -6.28 10.63 4.04
C GLY A 25 -7.73 10.17 4.11
N LEU A 26 -7.99 8.88 3.81
CA LEU A 26 -9.34 8.33 3.68
C LEU A 26 -10.23 8.51 4.92
N SER A 27 -9.64 8.48 6.12
CA SER A 27 -10.41 8.63 7.36
C SER A 27 -11.02 10.02 7.55
N ALA A 28 -10.51 11.05 6.87
CA ALA A 28 -11.07 12.39 6.91
C ALA A 28 -12.43 12.50 6.18
N TYR A 29 -12.80 11.49 5.40
CA TYR A 29 -14.03 11.46 4.61
C TYR A 29 -15.17 10.70 5.29
N ALA A 30 -15.11 10.49 6.61
CA ALA A 30 -16.17 9.85 7.39
C ALA A 30 -17.55 10.50 7.19
N GLU A 31 -17.57 11.82 6.97
CA GLU A 31 -18.79 12.61 6.73
C GLU A 31 -19.01 12.95 5.24
N ASP A 32 -18.04 12.71 4.36
CA ASP A 32 -18.12 12.96 2.90
C ASP A 32 -17.66 11.74 2.10
N LEU A 33 -18.56 10.76 1.97
CA LEU A 33 -18.27 9.51 1.26
C LEU A 33 -17.97 9.73 -0.23
N ALA A 34 -18.57 10.73 -0.86
CA ALA A 34 -18.28 11.02 -2.27
C ALA A 34 -16.82 11.45 -2.43
N GLY A 35 -16.33 12.33 -1.54
CA GLY A 35 -14.95 12.77 -1.49
C GLY A 35 -13.93 11.64 -1.40
N ALA A 36 -14.24 10.57 -0.65
CA ALA A 36 -13.35 9.41 -0.52
C ALA A 36 -12.99 8.80 -1.89
N GLY A 37 -14.00 8.55 -2.74
CA GLY A 37 -13.77 8.00 -4.09
C GLY A 37 -13.04 8.99 -5.01
N TYR A 38 -13.35 10.28 -4.92
CA TYR A 38 -12.67 11.31 -5.71
C TYR A 38 -11.19 11.43 -5.40
N SER A 39 -10.79 11.21 -4.13
CA SER A 39 -9.39 11.30 -3.72
C SER A 39 -8.47 10.31 -4.44
N LEU A 40 -9.01 9.18 -4.94
CA LEU A 40 -8.26 8.17 -5.69
C LEU A 40 -7.97 8.58 -7.14
N LYS A 41 -8.70 9.55 -7.72
CA LYS A 41 -8.60 9.86 -9.15
C LYS A 41 -7.19 10.31 -9.54
N GLU A 42 -6.58 11.17 -8.73
CA GLU A 42 -5.24 11.69 -9.02
C GLU A 42 -4.19 10.58 -8.96
N LEU A 43 -4.30 9.67 -7.99
CA LEU A 43 -3.45 8.48 -7.85
C LEU A 43 -3.59 7.54 -9.05
N LEU A 44 -4.81 7.33 -9.53
CA LEU A 44 -5.09 6.51 -10.71
C LEU A 44 -4.51 7.13 -11.98
N GLU A 45 -4.65 8.44 -12.18
CA GLU A 45 -4.03 9.14 -13.30
C GLU A 45 -2.50 9.06 -13.26
N PHE A 46 -1.91 9.14 -12.07
CA PHE A 46 -0.49 8.89 -11.90
C PHE A 46 -0.10 7.47 -12.33
N ALA A 47 -0.81 6.45 -11.85
CA ALA A 47 -0.56 5.05 -12.22
C ALA A 47 -0.69 4.83 -13.74
N ARG A 48 -1.71 5.43 -14.39
CA ARG A 48 -1.94 5.35 -15.83
C ARG A 48 -0.79 5.94 -16.66
N ARG A 49 -0.10 6.96 -16.16
CA ARG A 49 1.09 7.53 -16.81
C ARG A 49 2.33 6.64 -16.65
N LYS A 50 2.37 5.80 -15.61
CA LYS A 50 3.51 4.92 -15.30
C LYS A 50 3.39 3.52 -15.92
N VAL A 51 2.17 3.00 -16.01
CA VAL A 51 1.92 1.65 -16.55
C VAL A 51 1.49 1.75 -18.02
N PRO A 52 2.15 1.06 -18.96
CA PRO A 52 1.73 1.01 -20.35
C PRO A 52 0.28 0.54 -20.50
N LYS A 53 -0.50 1.23 -21.35
CA LYS A 53 -1.94 0.95 -21.54
C LYS A 53 -2.27 -0.52 -21.83
N LYS A 54 -1.40 -1.22 -22.57
CA LYS A 54 -1.58 -2.65 -22.90
C LYS A 54 -1.53 -3.57 -21.68
N GLN A 55 -0.94 -3.12 -20.58
CA GLN A 55 -0.77 -3.89 -19.35
C GLN A 55 -1.81 -3.58 -18.29
N TRP A 56 -2.69 -2.59 -18.49
CA TRP A 56 -3.64 -2.16 -17.45
C TRP A 56 -4.50 -3.33 -16.95
N GLY A 57 -5.10 -4.11 -17.87
CA GLY A 57 -5.99 -5.22 -17.52
C GLY A 57 -5.33 -6.37 -16.74
N GLU A 58 -3.99 -6.49 -16.76
CA GLU A 58 -3.23 -7.50 -16.02
C GLU A 58 -2.54 -6.94 -14.77
N THR A 59 -2.41 -5.61 -14.69
CA THR A 59 -1.74 -4.94 -13.58
C THR A 59 -2.68 -4.86 -12.39
N GLU A 60 -2.35 -5.56 -11.32
CA GLU A 60 -3.12 -5.56 -10.08
C GLU A 60 -3.01 -4.20 -9.37
N ILE A 61 -4.15 -3.64 -9.00
CA ILE A 61 -4.22 -2.49 -8.10
C ILE A 61 -4.83 -2.91 -6.77
N ARG A 62 -4.23 -2.48 -5.66
CA ARG A 62 -4.65 -2.81 -4.30
C ARG A 62 -4.69 -1.56 -3.45
N LEU A 63 -5.65 -1.51 -2.52
CA LEU A 63 -5.80 -0.43 -1.56
C LEU A 63 -5.79 -1.05 -0.16
N MET A 64 -4.77 -0.70 0.62
CA MET A 64 -4.62 -1.18 1.98
C MET A 64 -4.63 0.02 2.91
N ALA A 65 -5.76 0.21 3.60
CA ALA A 65 -5.93 1.32 4.52
C ALA A 65 -5.40 0.95 5.91
N THR A 66 -4.75 1.90 6.58
CA THR A 66 -4.00 1.65 7.82
C THR A 66 -4.72 2.27 9.03
N ALA A 67 -3.97 2.52 10.12
CA ALA A 67 -4.49 2.93 11.43
C ALA A 67 -5.56 4.03 11.41
N GLY A 68 -5.46 5.04 10.54
CA GLY A 68 -6.46 6.10 10.49
C GLY A 68 -7.89 5.60 10.20
N MET A 69 -8.02 4.55 9.37
CA MET A 69 -9.31 3.91 9.10
C MET A 69 -9.76 3.00 10.24
N ARG A 70 -8.83 2.35 10.95
CA ARG A 70 -9.13 1.48 12.11
C ARG A 70 -9.77 2.24 13.28
N LEU A 71 -9.66 3.56 13.31
CA LEU A 71 -10.25 4.43 14.34
C LEU A 71 -11.73 4.76 14.08
N LEU A 72 -12.27 4.41 12.91
CA LEU A 72 -13.67 4.64 12.55
C LEU A 72 -14.52 3.42 12.89
N ASP A 73 -15.82 3.61 13.04
CA ASP A 73 -16.76 2.48 13.17
C ASP A 73 -16.76 1.62 11.89
N ASP A 74 -16.94 0.31 12.03
CA ASP A 74 -16.88 -0.66 10.93
C ASP A 74 -17.84 -0.30 9.77
N GLU A 75 -19.03 0.21 10.10
CA GLU A 75 -20.00 0.65 9.08
C GLU A 75 -19.46 1.84 8.26
N VAL A 76 -18.80 2.79 8.91
CA VAL A 76 -18.19 3.95 8.24
C VAL A 76 -17.00 3.51 7.40
N GLN A 77 -16.15 2.62 7.93
CA GLN A 77 -15.03 2.04 7.19
C GLN A 77 -15.51 1.40 5.88
N GLU A 78 -16.52 0.53 5.96
CA GLU A 78 -17.04 -0.20 4.81
C GLU A 78 -17.70 0.73 3.79
N ARG A 79 -18.43 1.76 4.24
CA ARG A 79 -19.01 2.78 3.35
C ARG A 79 -17.94 3.55 2.58
N ILE A 80 -16.83 3.92 3.22
CA ILE A 80 -15.68 4.57 2.56
C ILE A 80 -15.02 3.61 1.57
N LEU A 81 -14.72 2.38 1.98
CA LEU A 81 -14.10 1.38 1.13
C LEU A 81 -14.94 1.07 -0.09
N GLU A 82 -16.27 0.99 0.03
CA GLU A 82 -17.15 0.76 -1.12
C GLU A 82 -17.09 1.89 -2.15
N GLN A 83 -16.93 3.15 -1.72
CA GLN A 83 -16.72 4.26 -2.67
C GLN A 83 -15.37 4.12 -3.39
N CYS A 84 -14.33 3.66 -2.69
CA CYS A 84 -13.05 3.36 -3.31
C CYS A 84 -13.16 2.20 -4.30
N ARG A 85 -13.83 1.10 -3.92
CA ARG A 85 -14.06 -0.08 -4.78
C ARG A 85 -14.77 0.30 -6.06
N LYS A 86 -15.82 1.13 -6.00
CA LYS A 86 -16.52 1.63 -7.20
C LYS A 86 -15.57 2.29 -8.19
N VAL A 87 -14.65 3.12 -7.71
CA VAL A 87 -13.66 3.81 -8.55
C VAL A 87 -12.61 2.83 -9.09
N LEU A 88 -12.14 1.91 -8.26
CA LEU A 88 -11.13 0.92 -8.65
C LEU A 88 -11.65 -0.10 -9.67
N ARG A 89 -12.91 -0.55 -9.55
CA ARG A 89 -13.57 -1.47 -10.50
C ARG A 89 -13.57 -0.93 -11.94
N VAL A 90 -13.76 0.39 -12.11
CA VAL A 90 -13.81 1.05 -13.43
C VAL A 90 -12.48 1.69 -13.83
N SER A 91 -11.40 1.45 -13.07
CA SER A 91 -10.10 2.07 -13.32
C SER A 91 -9.39 1.55 -14.58
N GLY A 92 -9.77 0.36 -15.05
CA GLY A 92 -9.10 -0.37 -16.13
C GLY A 92 -7.94 -1.24 -15.65
N PHE A 93 -7.52 -1.11 -14.39
CA PHE A 93 -6.59 -2.02 -13.74
C PHE A 93 -7.28 -3.29 -13.26
N LYS A 94 -6.53 -4.38 -13.10
CA LYS A 94 -7.05 -5.61 -12.50
C LYS A 94 -7.36 -5.35 -11.03
N PHE A 95 -8.61 -5.53 -10.64
CA PHE A 95 -9.08 -5.24 -9.29
C PHE A 95 -10.06 -6.30 -8.80
N ARG A 96 -10.03 -6.58 -7.49
CA ARG A 96 -11.01 -7.39 -6.77
C ARG A 96 -11.42 -6.66 -5.50
N ASP A 97 -12.67 -6.79 -5.10
CA ASP A 97 -13.22 -6.05 -3.96
C ASP A 97 -12.50 -6.35 -2.64
N ASP A 98 -12.01 -7.57 -2.47
CA ASP A 98 -11.21 -8.02 -1.31
C ASP A 98 -9.79 -7.41 -1.28
N TRP A 99 -9.35 -6.73 -2.34
CA TRP A 99 -8.08 -6.01 -2.40
C TRP A 99 -8.19 -4.55 -1.93
N ALA A 100 -9.40 -4.07 -1.62
CA ALA A 100 -9.60 -2.83 -0.90
C ALA A 100 -10.09 -3.14 0.51
N SER A 101 -9.16 -3.11 1.46
CA SER A 101 -9.40 -3.51 2.85
C SER A 101 -8.65 -2.62 3.83
N VAL A 102 -9.10 -2.63 5.09
CA VAL A 102 -8.32 -2.12 6.22
C VAL A 102 -7.41 -3.25 6.69
N ILE A 103 -6.10 -2.98 6.77
CA ILE A 103 -5.11 -3.95 7.23
C ILE A 103 -4.81 -3.74 8.71
N THR A 104 -4.51 -4.84 9.40
CA THR A 104 -4.12 -4.80 10.82
C THR A 104 -2.67 -4.36 10.97
N GLY A 105 -2.28 -3.96 12.19
CA GLY A 105 -0.86 -3.69 12.47
C GLY A 105 0.03 -4.92 12.29
N SER A 106 -0.51 -6.13 12.52
CA SER A 106 0.20 -7.37 12.26
C SER A 106 0.42 -7.61 10.76
N ASP A 107 -0.56 -7.29 9.92
CA ASP A 107 -0.40 -7.35 8.45
C ASP A 107 0.68 -6.38 7.97
N GLU A 108 0.65 -5.13 8.48
CA GLU A 108 1.70 -4.12 8.21
C GLU A 108 3.09 -4.69 8.54
N GLY A 109 3.26 -5.30 9.73
CA GLY A 109 4.51 -5.93 10.13
C GLY A 109 4.94 -7.12 9.25
N VAL A 110 4.00 -7.96 8.83
CA VAL A 110 4.29 -9.07 7.90
C VAL A 110 4.73 -8.53 6.53
N TYR A 111 4.07 -7.51 5.99
CA TYR A 111 4.49 -6.89 4.74
C TYR A 111 5.88 -6.26 4.84
N ALA A 112 6.17 -5.55 5.94
CA ALA A 112 7.49 -5.00 6.20
C ALA A 112 8.56 -6.10 6.27
N TRP A 113 8.26 -7.21 6.94
CA TRP A 113 9.16 -8.38 7.00
C TRP A 113 9.39 -9.01 5.62
N VAL A 114 8.34 -9.16 4.80
CA VAL A 114 8.46 -9.69 3.43
C VAL A 114 9.34 -8.78 2.58
N VAL A 115 9.11 -7.47 2.60
CA VAL A 115 9.91 -6.49 1.84
C VAL A 115 11.37 -6.54 2.27
N ALA A 116 11.64 -6.51 3.58
CA ALA A 116 13.01 -6.55 4.08
C ALA A 116 13.74 -7.83 3.66
N ASN A 117 13.12 -9.00 3.83
CA ASN A 117 13.73 -10.26 3.48
C ASN A 117 13.82 -10.50 1.96
N TYR A 118 12.91 -9.91 1.17
CA TYR A 118 13.05 -9.88 -0.30
C TYR A 118 14.30 -9.10 -0.70
N VAL A 119 14.44 -7.90 -0.14
CA VAL A 119 15.54 -6.98 -0.40
C VAL A 119 16.90 -7.55 0.07
N LEU A 120 16.91 -8.29 1.18
CA LEU A 120 18.09 -8.98 1.71
C LEU A 120 18.39 -10.32 1.02
N GLY A 121 17.51 -10.80 0.13
CA GLY A 121 17.68 -12.08 -0.58
C GLY A 121 17.50 -13.32 0.30
N THR A 122 16.88 -13.18 1.47
CA THR A 122 16.63 -14.27 2.43
C THR A 122 15.20 -14.84 2.30
N LEU A 123 14.30 -14.14 1.61
CA LEU A 123 12.92 -14.60 1.39
C LEU A 123 12.88 -15.90 0.57
N GLY A 124 12.14 -16.90 1.07
CA GLY A 124 12.02 -18.22 0.44
C GLY A 124 13.18 -19.19 0.74
N GLY A 125 14.18 -18.78 1.52
CA GLY A 125 15.29 -19.61 1.99
C GLY A 125 15.01 -20.31 3.33
N ASN A 126 16.08 -20.61 4.08
CA ASN A 126 15.97 -21.16 5.43
C ASN A 126 15.34 -20.13 6.38
N PRO A 127 14.19 -20.43 7.04
CA PRO A 127 13.53 -19.48 7.95
C PRO A 127 14.43 -18.97 9.08
N LEU A 128 15.39 -19.79 9.54
CA LEU A 128 16.34 -19.40 10.60
C LEU A 128 17.33 -18.31 10.18
N HIS A 129 17.44 -18.02 8.88
CA HIS A 129 18.34 -17.00 8.34
C HIS A 129 17.60 -15.72 7.95
N THR A 130 16.31 -15.63 8.20
CA THR A 130 15.54 -14.42 7.94
C THR A 130 15.85 -13.33 8.97
N THR A 131 15.77 -12.07 8.55
CA THR A 131 15.99 -10.92 9.43
C THR A 131 14.66 -10.48 10.03
N GLY A 132 14.61 -10.40 11.36
CA GLY A 132 13.47 -9.82 12.09
C GLY A 132 13.40 -8.32 11.87
N ILE A 133 12.18 -7.77 11.86
CA ILE A 133 11.91 -6.35 11.67
C ILE A 133 11.11 -5.82 12.84
N ILE A 134 11.44 -4.60 13.27
CA ILE A 134 10.67 -3.81 14.23
C ILE A 134 10.29 -2.52 13.53
N GLU A 135 8.99 -2.25 13.44
CA GLU A 135 8.44 -1.01 12.89
C GLU A 135 7.76 -0.23 14.01
N LEU A 136 8.08 1.06 14.13
CA LEU A 136 7.50 1.96 15.13
C LEU A 136 6.64 3.00 14.40
N GLY A 137 5.32 2.80 14.44
CA GLY A 137 4.33 3.65 13.76
C GLY A 137 3.76 4.76 14.65
N GLY A 138 3.05 5.72 14.05
CA GLY A 138 2.45 6.86 14.78
C GLY A 138 1.17 6.52 15.57
N ALA A 139 0.53 5.38 15.28
CA ALA A 139 -0.72 4.94 15.92
C ALA A 139 -0.64 3.49 16.42
N SER A 140 0.56 2.92 16.50
CA SER A 140 0.77 1.55 16.96
C SER A 140 2.17 1.45 17.59
N ALA A 141 2.18 1.00 18.84
CA ALA A 141 3.31 0.48 19.61
C ALA A 141 2.86 -0.84 20.24
#